data_AF-A0A957KSG4-F1
#
_entry.id   AF-A0A957KSG4-F1
#
_cell.length_a   1.000
_cell.length_b   1.000
_cell.length_c   1.000
_cell.angle_alpha   90.00
_cell.angle_beta   90.00
_cell.angle_gamma   90.00
#
_symmetry.space_group_name_H-M   'P 1'
#
loop_
_entity.id
_entity.type
_entity.pdbx_description
1 polymer ?
#
loop_
_entity_poly.entity_id
_entity_poly.type
_entity_poly.pdbx_seq_one_letter_code
_entity_poly.pdbx_strand_id
1 'polypeptide(L)'
;MSEKKTYPEEYTEQVFRGKIELDVRDSVPDWGPYSPPKAPEDAPNVLFILYDDTGLAAWSPYGGAINMPTLQKLADRGLMYTQWHTCALCAPTRSTCLTGRNHHVNGFAEIAEGANGFPGYHARIPEQCATISHLLQDAGWSTFWVGKNHNVPEQDNAPGGYRGTWPLQQGFDRFYGFL
;
A
#
# COMPACT_ATOMS: atom_id res chain seq x y z
N MET A 1 35.65 7.61 -1.03
CA MET A 1 35.67 6.15 -0.80
C MET A 1 34.21 5.71 -0.82
N SER A 2 33.77 5.02 -1.88
CA SER A 2 32.35 4.65 -2.02
C SER A 2 32.07 3.37 -1.24
N GLU A 3 31.21 3.46 -0.24
CA GLU A 3 30.65 2.30 0.44
C GLU A 3 29.84 1.48 -0.57
N LYS A 4 30.29 0.24 -0.81
CA LYS A 4 29.54 -0.75 -1.57
C LYS A 4 28.28 -1.09 -0.78
N LYS A 5 27.10 -0.80 -1.34
CA LYS A 5 25.83 -1.36 -0.88
C LYS A 5 25.97 -2.88 -0.81
N THR A 6 25.98 -3.43 0.40
CA THR A 6 25.95 -4.86 0.65
C THR A 6 24.50 -5.29 0.62
N TYR A 7 24.06 -5.84 -0.51
CA TYR A 7 22.80 -6.57 -0.60
C TYR A 7 22.97 -7.92 0.13
N PRO A 8 21.91 -8.49 0.73
CA PRO A 8 21.98 -9.81 1.35
C PRO A 8 22.45 -10.87 0.34
N GLU A 9 23.36 -11.75 0.79
CA GLU A 9 24.17 -12.67 -0.02
C GLU A 9 23.40 -13.83 -0.71
N GLU A 10 22.07 -13.84 -0.73
CA GLU A 10 21.27 -14.96 -1.24
C GLU A 10 20.63 -14.75 -2.62
N TYR A 11 21.03 -13.72 -3.37
CA TYR A 11 20.79 -13.71 -4.83
C TYR A 11 21.94 -14.44 -5.54
N THR A 12 22.04 -15.76 -5.35
CA THR A 12 22.81 -16.56 -6.30
C THR A 12 22.10 -16.44 -7.65
N GLU A 13 22.75 -15.84 -8.66
CA GLU A 13 22.28 -15.93 -10.04
C GLU A 13 22.00 -17.41 -10.31
N GLN A 14 20.72 -17.76 -10.46
CA GLN A 14 20.36 -19.12 -10.82
C GLN A 14 20.92 -19.36 -12.21
N VAL A 15 22.01 -20.13 -12.29
CA VAL A 15 22.63 -20.49 -13.56
C VAL A 15 21.63 -21.35 -14.32
N PHE A 16 21.21 -20.88 -15.50
CA PHE A 16 20.34 -21.64 -16.40
C PHE A 16 20.96 -22.99 -16.73
N ARG A 17 20.26 -24.07 -16.38
CA ARG A 17 20.66 -25.47 -16.59
C ARG A 17 19.97 -26.12 -17.79
N GLY A 18 19.15 -25.36 -18.51
CA GLY A 18 18.48 -25.82 -19.70
C GLY A 18 19.43 -25.88 -20.90
N LYS A 19 18.86 -26.11 -22.07
CA LYS A 19 19.58 -26.20 -23.34
C LYS A 19 19.04 -25.14 -24.29
N ILE A 20 19.91 -24.26 -24.77
CA ILE A 20 19.59 -23.28 -25.81
C ILE A 20 20.17 -23.79 -27.13
N GLU A 21 19.31 -24.03 -28.11
CA GLU A 21 19.67 -24.43 -29.47
C GLU A 21 19.19 -23.38 -30.48
N LEU A 22 19.65 -23.49 -31.73
CA LEU A 22 19.22 -22.58 -32.80
C LEU A 22 17.70 -22.69 -33.07
N ASP A 23 17.14 -23.90 -32.97
CA ASP A 23 15.70 -24.14 -33.09
C ASP A 23 15.08 -24.29 -31.70
N VAL A 24 13.99 -23.55 -31.45
CA VAL A 24 13.26 -23.60 -30.17
C VAL A 24 12.70 -24.99 -29.88
N ARG A 25 12.43 -25.80 -30.92
CA ARG A 25 11.93 -27.18 -30.78
C ARG A 25 12.98 -28.13 -30.19
N ASP A 26 14.25 -27.78 -30.33
CA ASP A 26 15.40 -28.54 -29.81
C ASP A 26 15.97 -27.96 -28.51
N SER A 27 15.41 -26.84 -28.06
CA SER A 27 15.74 -26.18 -26.80
C SER A 27 14.96 -26.80 -25.63
N VAL A 28 15.55 -26.77 -24.43
CA VAL A 28 14.95 -27.29 -23.20
C VAL A 28 14.97 -26.17 -22.14
N PRO A 29 13.80 -25.70 -21.65
CA PRO A 29 13.78 -24.72 -20.56
C PRO A 29 14.18 -25.36 -19.23
N ASP A 30 14.84 -24.57 -18.38
CA ASP A 30 15.19 -24.97 -17.01
C ASP A 30 14.06 -24.69 -16.01
N TRP A 31 13.35 -23.57 -16.21
CA TRP A 31 12.23 -23.14 -15.40
C TRP A 31 11.02 -22.81 -16.27
N GLY A 32 9.84 -22.87 -15.66
CA GLY A 32 8.60 -22.41 -16.29
C GLY A 32 8.54 -20.88 -16.45
N PRO A 33 7.52 -20.35 -17.13
CA PRO A 33 7.25 -18.92 -17.12
C PRO A 33 7.20 -18.35 -15.71
N TYR A 34 7.67 -17.11 -15.54
CA TYR A 34 7.55 -16.41 -14.26
C TYR A 34 6.12 -16.51 -13.74
N SER A 35 5.98 -17.12 -12.57
CA SER A 35 4.72 -17.15 -11.83
C SER A 35 4.89 -16.22 -10.63
N PRO A 36 3.96 -15.27 -10.42
CA PRO A 36 4.04 -14.43 -9.24
C PRO A 36 3.96 -15.29 -7.96
N PRO A 37 4.53 -14.80 -6.85
CA PRO A 37 4.35 -15.43 -5.55
C PRO A 37 2.87 -15.69 -5.27
N LYS A 38 2.58 -16.80 -4.59
CA LYS A 38 1.23 -17.10 -4.08
C LYS A 38 1.22 -16.86 -2.59
N ALA A 39 0.13 -16.30 -2.09
CA ALA A 39 -0.11 -16.21 -0.66
C ALA A 39 0.05 -17.61 -0.01
N PRO A 40 0.58 -17.68 1.24
CA PRO A 40 0.68 -18.94 1.98
C PRO A 40 -0.63 -19.70 2.05
N GLU A 41 -0.55 -21.01 2.24
CA GLU A 41 -1.73 -21.82 2.54
C GLU A 41 -2.44 -21.26 3.78
N ASP A 42 -3.78 -21.23 3.74
CA ASP A 42 -4.65 -20.66 4.77
C ASP A 42 -4.46 -19.15 5.08
N ALA A 43 -3.75 -18.41 4.22
CA ALA A 43 -3.68 -16.95 4.29
C ALA A 43 -5.08 -16.31 4.28
N PRO A 44 -5.42 -15.41 5.23
CA PRO A 44 -6.72 -14.77 5.26
C PRO A 44 -6.83 -13.69 4.18
N ASN A 45 -8.08 -13.43 3.76
CA ASN A 45 -8.41 -12.22 3.02
C ASN A 45 -8.49 -11.03 4.00
N VAL A 46 -7.82 -9.94 3.67
CA VAL A 46 -7.82 -8.72 4.48
C VAL A 46 -8.65 -7.64 3.77
N LEU A 47 -9.70 -7.15 4.43
CA LEU A 47 -10.51 -6.02 3.97
C LEU A 47 -10.38 -4.87 4.95
N PHE A 48 -9.82 -3.75 4.49
CA PHE A 48 -9.70 -2.52 5.26
C PHE A 48 -10.68 -1.47 4.75
N ILE A 49 -11.60 -1.02 5.60
CA ILE A 49 -12.62 -0.02 5.27
C ILE A 49 -12.28 1.26 6.04
N LEU A 50 -12.02 2.35 5.32
CA LEU A 50 -11.71 3.65 5.88
C LEU A 50 -12.77 4.68 5.46
N TYR A 51 -13.50 5.21 6.44
CA TYR A 51 -14.44 6.31 6.23
C TYR A 51 -13.70 7.65 6.22
N ASP A 52 -14.16 8.59 5.39
CA ASP A 52 -13.62 9.95 5.27
C ASP A 52 -14.50 10.92 6.08
N ASP A 53 -13.88 11.78 6.88
CA ASP A 53 -14.52 12.86 7.65
C ASP A 53 -15.72 12.42 8.52
N THR A 54 -15.54 11.34 9.27
CA THR A 54 -16.55 10.82 10.20
C THR A 54 -16.05 10.83 11.63
N GLY A 55 -16.91 11.25 12.57
CA GLY A 55 -16.65 11.18 14.00
C GLY A 55 -17.16 9.88 14.61
N LEU A 56 -16.45 9.37 15.62
CA LEU A 56 -16.80 8.14 16.34
C LEU A 56 -18.27 8.10 16.79
N ALA A 57 -18.75 9.20 17.40
CA ALA A 57 -20.09 9.34 17.94
C ALA A 57 -21.18 9.54 16.88
N ALA A 58 -20.86 9.46 15.58
CA ALA A 58 -21.85 9.54 14.52
C ALA A 58 -22.60 8.22 14.33
N TRP A 59 -21.95 7.07 14.54
CA TRP A 59 -22.49 5.76 14.18
C TRP A 59 -23.19 5.05 15.34
N SER A 60 -24.30 4.39 15.04
CA SER A 60 -25.11 3.59 15.98
C SER A 60 -24.32 2.61 16.88
N PRO A 61 -23.27 1.90 16.41
CA PRO A 61 -22.48 1.04 17.31
C PRO A 61 -21.81 1.78 18.47
N TYR A 62 -21.51 3.07 18.29
CA TYR A 62 -20.96 3.94 19.33
C TYR A 62 -22.02 4.86 19.96
N GLY A 63 -23.31 4.54 19.79
CA GLY A 63 -24.44 5.33 20.32
C GLY A 63 -24.84 6.54 19.48
N GLY A 64 -24.30 6.67 18.26
CA GLY A 64 -24.59 7.76 17.34
C GLY A 64 -25.93 7.64 16.61
N ALA A 65 -26.39 8.77 16.04
CA ALA A 65 -27.69 8.86 15.37
C ALA A 65 -27.74 8.19 13.98
N ILE A 66 -26.60 7.93 13.34
CA ILE A 66 -26.56 7.29 12.01
C ILE A 66 -26.80 5.79 12.17
N ASN A 67 -27.94 5.34 11.66
CA ASN A 67 -28.30 3.92 11.62
C ASN A 67 -27.38 3.16 10.64
N MET A 68 -26.53 2.29 11.16
CA MET A 68 -25.50 1.54 10.42
C MET A 68 -25.68 0.04 10.68
N PRO A 69 -26.77 -0.59 10.20
CA PRO A 69 -27.13 -1.96 10.60
C PRO A 69 -26.08 -3.01 10.21
N THR A 70 -25.35 -2.81 9.12
CA THR A 70 -24.24 -3.70 8.72
C THR A 70 -23.05 -3.55 9.65
N LEU A 71 -22.69 -2.32 10.04
CA LEU A 71 -21.58 -2.08 10.97
C LEU A 71 -21.93 -2.59 12.38
N GLN A 72 -23.19 -2.45 12.80
CA GLN A 72 -23.69 -3.02 14.06
C GLN A 72 -23.51 -4.55 14.09
N LYS A 73 -23.86 -5.26 13.02
CA LYS A 73 -23.64 -6.72 12.94
C LYS A 73 -22.16 -7.12 13.05
N LEU A 74 -21.25 -6.29 12.54
CA LEU A 74 -19.81 -6.51 12.68
C LEU A 74 -19.35 -6.25 14.11
N ALA A 75 -19.83 -5.17 14.72
CA ALA A 75 -19.55 -4.82 16.11
C ALA A 75 -20.02 -5.92 17.09
N ASP A 76 -21.24 -6.43 16.94
CA ASP A 76 -21.83 -7.46 17.81
C ASP A 76 -21.10 -8.82 17.75
N ARG A 77 -20.33 -9.06 16.68
CA ARG A 77 -19.64 -10.34 16.41
C ARG A 77 -18.12 -10.21 16.39
N GLY A 78 -17.60 -9.04 16.74
CA GLY A 78 -16.20 -8.70 16.56
C GLY A 78 -15.64 -7.93 17.76
N LEU A 79 -14.54 -7.23 17.49
CA LEU A 79 -13.91 -6.34 18.47
C LEU A 79 -14.31 -4.91 18.18
N MET A 80 -14.57 -4.16 19.24
CA MET A 80 -14.77 -2.72 19.20
C MET A 80 -13.67 -2.02 19.99
N TYR A 81 -13.13 -0.94 19.42
CA TYR A 81 -12.11 -0.13 20.06
C TYR A 81 -12.70 1.22 20.47
N THR A 82 -12.50 1.59 21.73
CA THR A 82 -12.94 2.89 22.27
C THR A 82 -11.84 3.96 22.22
N GLN A 83 -10.61 3.55 21.91
CA GLN A 83 -9.41 4.40 21.85
C GLN A 83 -8.63 4.10 20.56
N TRP A 84 -9.24 4.39 19.41
CA TRP A 84 -8.58 4.37 18.10
C TRP A 84 -8.27 5.81 17.68
N HIS A 85 -7.02 6.08 17.30
CA HIS A 85 -6.57 7.42 16.97
C HIS A 85 -6.08 7.49 15.52
N THR A 86 -6.41 8.59 14.86
CA THR A 86 -5.92 8.95 13.53
C THR A 86 -5.12 10.26 13.62
N CYS A 87 -4.46 10.65 12.53
CA CYS A 87 -4.03 12.04 12.41
C CYS A 87 -5.26 12.95 12.26
N ALA A 88 -5.07 14.27 12.46
CA ALA A 88 -6.14 15.25 12.32
C ALA A 88 -6.59 15.50 10.87
N LEU A 89 -5.83 14.97 9.89
CA LEU A 89 -6.05 15.19 8.46
C LEU A 89 -6.02 13.86 7.69
N CYS A 90 -6.68 13.88 6.54
CA CYS A 90 -6.88 12.75 5.64
C CYS A 90 -5.57 12.15 5.10
N ALA A 91 -4.75 12.91 4.37
CA ALA A 91 -3.51 12.40 3.79
C ALA A 91 -2.51 11.88 4.85
N PRO A 92 -2.25 12.58 5.97
CA PRO A 92 -1.42 12.06 7.06
C PRO A 92 -1.95 10.73 7.62
N THR A 93 -3.25 10.62 7.88
CA THR A 93 -3.88 9.39 8.36
C THR A 93 -3.67 8.24 7.37
N ARG A 94 -3.97 8.46 6.09
CA ARG A 94 -3.82 7.44 5.04
C ARG A 94 -2.36 7.01 4.89
N SER A 95 -1.40 7.94 5.00
CA SER A 95 0.03 7.60 4.99
C SER A 95 0.40 6.65 6.13
N THR A 96 -0.15 6.87 7.33
CA THR A 96 0.14 6.03 8.51
C THR A 96 -0.55 4.67 8.40
N CYS A 97 -1.76 4.60 7.84
CA CYS A 97 -2.44 3.33 7.53
C CYS A 97 -1.65 2.50 6.52
N LEU A 98 -1.06 3.14 5.51
CA LEU A 98 -0.26 2.45 4.50
C LEU A 98 1.06 1.93 5.08
N THR A 99 1.74 2.69 5.92
CA THR A 99 3.16 2.42 6.26
C THR A 99 3.38 1.92 7.69
N GLY A 100 2.41 2.11 8.59
CA GLY A 100 2.59 1.92 10.03
C GLY A 100 3.59 2.90 10.67
N ARG A 101 4.02 3.95 9.96
CA ARG A 101 5.04 4.92 10.38
C ARG A 101 4.41 6.27 10.70
N ASN A 102 5.12 7.08 11.48
CA ASN A 102 4.69 8.45 11.79
C ASN A 102 4.58 9.31 10.52
N HIS A 103 3.49 10.07 10.39
CA HIS A 103 3.19 10.91 9.23
C HIS A 103 4.30 11.92 8.84
N HIS A 104 5.08 12.47 9.78
CA HIS A 104 6.24 13.30 9.44
C HIS A 104 7.36 12.48 8.78
N VAL A 105 7.60 11.24 9.23
CA VAL A 105 8.57 10.33 8.60
C VAL A 105 8.11 9.94 7.19
N ASN A 106 6.80 9.86 6.97
CA ASN A 106 6.20 9.57 5.67
C ASN A 106 6.20 10.76 4.70
N GLY A 107 6.63 11.94 5.12
CA GLY A 107 6.55 13.15 4.28
C GLY A 107 5.16 13.81 4.26
N PHE A 108 4.23 13.42 5.14
CA PHE A 108 2.85 13.93 5.24
C PHE A 108 2.60 14.64 6.56
N ALA A 109 3.31 15.74 6.82
CA ALA A 109 2.98 16.65 7.92
C ALA A 109 1.67 17.44 7.68
N GLU A 110 1.26 17.56 6.42
CA GLU A 110 0.02 18.21 5.96
C GLU A 110 -0.64 17.35 4.85
N ILE A 111 -1.79 17.80 4.34
CA ILE A 111 -2.39 17.27 3.11
C ILE A 111 -1.48 17.52 1.88
N ALA A 112 -1.68 16.75 0.83
CA ALA A 112 -0.81 16.76 -0.35
C ALA A 112 -0.75 18.12 -1.08
N GLU A 113 -1.79 18.92 -0.94
CA GLU A 113 -1.94 20.28 -1.47
C GLU A 113 -1.08 21.30 -0.71
N GLY A 114 -0.74 21.02 0.56
CA GLY A 114 0.15 21.83 1.39
C GLY A 114 1.63 21.46 1.25
N ALA A 115 1.97 20.59 0.28
CA ALA A 115 3.31 20.07 0.14
C ALA A 115 4.35 21.19 -0.06
N ASN A 116 5.47 21.10 0.64
CA ASN A 116 6.53 22.10 0.57
C ASN A 116 7.94 21.49 0.71
N GLY A 117 8.96 22.33 0.61
CA GLY A 117 10.37 21.93 0.58
C GLY A 117 11.00 21.58 1.93
N PHE A 118 10.22 21.51 3.02
CA PHE A 118 10.75 21.19 4.35
C PHE A 118 10.71 19.67 4.64
N PRO A 119 11.65 19.16 5.46
CA PRO A 119 11.64 17.76 5.88
C PRO A 119 10.28 17.34 6.47
N GLY A 120 9.71 16.26 5.96
CA GLY A 120 8.42 15.73 6.41
C GLY A 120 7.18 16.39 5.80
N TYR A 121 7.32 17.39 4.92
CA TYR A 121 6.20 18.11 4.28
C TYR A 121 6.11 17.90 2.76
N HIS A 122 6.97 17.07 2.17
CA HIS A 122 7.07 16.95 0.71
C HIS A 122 6.00 16.08 0.04
N ALA A 123 5.04 15.54 0.80
CA ALA A 123 3.93 14.69 0.35
C ALA A 123 4.33 13.45 -0.47
N ARG A 124 5.54 12.92 -0.25
CA ARG A 124 6.02 11.69 -0.91
C ARG A 124 6.39 10.68 0.14
N ILE A 125 5.78 9.50 0.11
CA ILE A 125 6.19 8.39 0.99
C ILE A 125 7.60 7.97 0.58
N PRO A 126 8.60 8.05 1.47
CA PRO A 126 9.96 7.63 1.13
C PRO A 126 10.06 6.12 0.94
N GLU A 127 11.00 5.65 0.12
CA GLU A 127 11.21 4.21 -0.15
C GLU A 127 11.44 3.37 1.12
N GLN A 128 12.09 3.94 2.15
CA GLN A 128 12.28 3.26 3.43
C GLN A 128 10.98 3.04 4.24
N CYS A 129 9.87 3.66 3.81
CA CYS A 129 8.54 3.50 4.40
C CYS A 129 7.68 2.62 3.48
N ALA A 130 8.04 1.33 3.37
CA ALA A 130 7.28 0.37 2.59
C ALA A 130 5.79 0.36 2.99
N THR A 131 4.92 0.34 1.98
CA THR A 131 3.48 0.24 2.19
C THR A 131 3.08 -1.20 2.49
N ILE A 132 2.03 -1.39 3.27
CA ILE A 132 1.43 -2.70 3.56
C ILE A 132 1.05 -3.44 2.28
N SER A 133 0.65 -2.69 1.24
CA SER A 133 0.33 -3.24 -0.08
C SER A 133 1.54 -3.83 -0.79
N HIS A 134 2.73 -3.19 -0.74
CA HIS A 134 3.96 -3.81 -1.25
C HIS A 134 4.27 -5.11 -0.49
N LEU A 135 4.21 -5.08 0.84
CA LEU A 135 4.50 -6.26 1.66
C LEU A 135 3.54 -7.43 1.36
N LEU A 136 2.25 -7.13 1.17
CA LEU A 136 1.24 -8.13 0.83
C LEU A 136 1.41 -8.65 -0.61
N GLN A 137 1.73 -7.77 -1.56
CA GLN A 137 1.98 -8.14 -2.95
C GLN A 137 3.21 -9.05 -3.07
N ASP A 138 4.32 -8.71 -2.41
CA ASP A 138 5.54 -9.53 -2.35
C ASP A 138 5.27 -10.90 -1.72
N ALA A 139 4.36 -10.94 -0.74
CA ALA A 139 3.94 -12.17 -0.09
C ALA A 139 2.84 -12.94 -0.87
N GLY A 140 2.44 -12.45 -2.06
CA GLY A 140 1.57 -13.17 -3.00
C GLY A 140 0.06 -12.93 -2.84
N TRP A 141 -0.36 -11.93 -2.06
CA TRP A 141 -1.74 -11.45 -2.08
C TRP A 141 -2.00 -10.61 -3.32
N SER A 142 -3.23 -10.65 -3.82
CA SER A 142 -3.71 -9.66 -4.78
C SER A 142 -4.20 -8.41 -4.05
N THR A 143 -3.74 -7.23 -4.46
CA THR A 143 -3.95 -5.97 -3.72
C THR A 143 -4.81 -4.98 -4.51
N PHE A 144 -5.84 -4.44 -3.85
CA PHE A 144 -6.82 -3.55 -4.47
C PHE A 144 -7.05 -2.31 -3.61
N TRP A 145 -7.11 -1.14 -4.23
CA TRP A 145 -7.57 0.10 -3.58
C TRP A 145 -8.76 0.66 -4.36
N VAL A 146 -9.90 0.76 -3.67
CA VAL A 146 -11.12 1.39 -4.20
C VAL A 146 -11.45 2.66 -3.40
N GLY A 147 -11.64 3.78 -4.09
CA GLY A 147 -11.98 5.07 -3.49
C GLY A 147 -10.82 6.06 -3.42
N LYS A 148 -10.82 6.90 -2.38
CA LYS A 148 -9.87 8.03 -2.22
C LYS A 148 -8.45 7.56 -1.87
N ASN A 149 -7.42 8.12 -2.50
CA ASN A 149 -6.01 7.90 -2.15
C ASN A 149 -5.44 9.02 -1.27
N HIS A 150 -5.43 10.27 -1.74
CA HIS A 150 -4.89 11.46 -1.08
C HIS A 150 -3.42 11.39 -0.67
N ASN A 151 -2.62 10.48 -1.24
CA ASN A 151 -1.18 10.35 -0.98
C ASN A 151 -0.32 10.58 -2.24
N VAL A 152 -0.90 11.18 -3.29
CA VAL A 152 -0.19 11.67 -4.47
C VAL A 152 -0.02 13.19 -4.36
N PRO A 153 1.20 13.74 -4.48
CA PRO A 153 1.43 15.18 -4.55
C PRO A 153 0.62 15.83 -5.68
N GLU A 154 0.12 17.05 -5.47
CA GLU A 154 -0.67 17.76 -6.49
C GLU A 154 0.11 17.91 -7.82
N GLN A 155 1.42 18.13 -7.75
CA GLN A 155 2.28 18.28 -8.93
C GLN A 155 2.43 16.98 -9.75
N ASP A 156 2.15 15.83 -9.13
CA ASP A 156 2.16 14.51 -9.80
C ASP A 156 0.82 14.19 -10.48
N ASN A 157 -0.24 14.96 -10.19
CA ASN A 157 -1.56 14.81 -10.81
C ASN A 157 -1.67 15.60 -12.13
N ALA A 158 -0.65 15.48 -12.97
CA ALA A 158 -0.59 16.08 -14.30
C ALA A 158 -0.38 14.99 -15.37
N PRO A 159 -0.77 15.22 -16.64
CA PRO A 159 -0.59 14.24 -17.71
C PRO A 159 0.85 13.70 -17.82
N GLY A 160 1.85 14.57 -17.69
CA GLY A 160 3.27 14.21 -17.66
C GLY A 160 3.90 14.14 -16.26
N GLY A 161 3.08 14.14 -15.20
CA GLY A 161 3.53 14.10 -13.81
C GLY A 161 4.18 12.75 -13.46
N TYR A 162 5.03 12.76 -12.44
CA TYR A 162 5.67 11.56 -11.93
C TYR A 162 4.63 10.58 -11.38
N ARG A 163 4.75 9.30 -11.75
CA ARG A 163 3.75 8.27 -11.38
C ARG A 163 4.19 7.35 -10.25
N GLY A 164 5.43 7.44 -9.77
CA GLY A 164 5.94 6.52 -8.73
C GLY A 164 5.19 6.62 -7.39
N THR A 165 4.48 7.71 -7.12
CA THR A 165 3.65 7.91 -5.91
C THR A 165 2.22 7.39 -6.07
N TRP A 166 1.80 7.02 -7.29
CA TRP A 166 0.42 6.61 -7.56
C TRP A 166 0.14 5.22 -6.97
N PRO A 167 -1.12 4.88 -6.63
CA PRO A 167 -1.46 3.62 -5.98
C PRO A 167 -0.86 2.37 -6.65
N LEU A 168 -0.86 2.33 -7.99
CA LEU A 168 -0.32 1.19 -8.75
C LEU A 168 1.21 1.04 -8.64
N GLN A 169 1.91 2.11 -8.30
CA GLN A 169 3.35 2.13 -8.04
C GLN A 169 3.63 2.01 -6.53
N GLN A 170 2.59 1.85 -5.71
CA GLN A 170 2.66 1.73 -4.26
C GLN A 170 2.19 0.34 -3.78
N GLY A 171 2.35 -0.68 -4.61
CA GLY A 171 2.06 -2.09 -4.27
C GLY A 171 0.60 -2.51 -4.45
N PHE A 172 -0.24 -1.71 -5.12
CA PHE A 172 -1.60 -2.11 -5.48
C PHE A 172 -1.68 -2.63 -6.92
N ASP A 173 -2.17 -3.86 -7.12
CA ASP A 173 -2.39 -4.42 -8.46
C ASP A 173 -3.50 -3.69 -9.22
N ARG A 174 -4.50 -3.16 -8.49
CA ARG A 174 -5.65 -2.45 -9.04
C ARG A 174 -6.02 -1.24 -8.21
N PHE A 175 -6.35 -0.15 -8.90
CA PHE A 175 -6.88 1.06 -8.32
C PHE A 175 -8.12 1.52 -9.10
N TYR A 176 -9.18 1.85 -8.37
CA TYR A 176 -10.37 2.49 -8.93
C TYR A 176 -10.85 3.58 -7.96
N GLY A 177 -10.74 4.84 -8.36
CA GLY A 177 -11.12 5.96 -7.52
C GLY A 177 -10.52 7.27 -7.98
N PHE A 178 -10.20 8.13 -7.02
CA PHE A 178 -9.61 9.44 -7.24
C PHE A 178 -8.41 9.65 -6.32
N LEU A 179 -7.47 10.44 -6.83
CA LEU A 179 -6.24 10.79 -6.13
C LEU A 179 -6.49 11.89 -5.12
#